data_AF-A0A7S0TS85-F1
#
_entry.id   AF-A0A7S0TS85-F1
#
_cell.length_a   1.000
_cell.length_b   1.000
_cell.length_c   1.000
_cell.angle_alpha   90.00
_cell.angle_beta   90.00
_cell.angle_gamma   90.00
#
_symmetry.space_group_name_H-M   'P 1'
#
loop_
_entity.id
_entity.type
_entity.pdbx_description
1 polymer ?
#
loop_
_entity_poly.entity_id
_entity_poly.type
_entity_poly.pdbx_seq_one_letter_code
_entity_poly.pdbx_strand_id
1 'polypeptide(L)'
;ALLRVCGRAVAGPPESWHHRLVEQTSGALCNVSFENDAQRVKLGELGACELFSRVCHACDGNAPGHRRILEQACAVLGNVAKKNRTNRIRIGKAGGAQALAAVLVKLVRSGGGAT
;
A
#
# COMPACT_ATOMS: atom_id res chain seq x y z
N ALA A 1 -15.16 -2.68 7.16
CA ALA A 1 -14.90 -1.54 6.26
C ALA A 1 -14.17 -0.45 7.04
N LEU A 2 -12.89 -0.22 6.75
CA LEU A 2 -12.02 0.77 7.40
C LEU A 2 -12.47 2.25 7.26
N LEU A 3 -13.70 2.51 6.82
CA LEU A 3 -14.24 3.84 6.54
C LEU A 3 -15.10 4.43 7.67
N ARG A 4 -14.99 3.94 8.91
CA ARG A 4 -15.84 4.40 10.03
C ARG A 4 -15.11 4.92 11.26
N VAL A 5 -13.83 5.24 11.17
CA VAL A 5 -13.11 5.86 12.30
C VAL A 5 -12.65 7.24 11.88
N CYS A 6 -13.46 8.25 12.20
CA CYS A 6 -13.07 9.57 12.74
C CYS A 6 -14.21 10.59 12.57
N GLY A 7 -15.11 10.64 13.55
CA GLY A 7 -16.15 11.67 13.70
C GLY A 7 -15.70 12.83 14.59
N ARG A 8 -14.56 13.46 14.30
CA ARG A 8 -14.18 14.75 14.89
C ARG A 8 -13.59 15.64 13.80
N ALA A 9 -14.21 16.79 13.58
CA ALA A 9 -13.75 17.83 12.67
C ALA A 9 -12.43 18.41 13.19
N VAL A 10 -11.32 17.80 12.78
CA VAL A 10 -10.02 18.48 12.72
C VAL A 10 -10.02 19.20 11.38
N ALA A 11 -9.71 20.50 11.37
CA ALA A 11 -9.51 21.27 10.16
C ALA A 11 -8.71 20.41 9.17
N GLY A 12 -9.26 20.20 7.97
CA GLY A 12 -8.71 19.26 6.99
C GLY A 12 -7.21 19.50 6.84
N PRO A 13 -6.38 18.47 7.02
CA PRO A 13 -4.94 18.67 7.03
C PRO A 13 -4.51 19.14 5.62
N PRO A 14 -3.48 20.00 5.50
CA PRO A 14 -3.07 20.51 4.18
C PRO A 14 -2.78 19.34 3.23
N GLU A 15 -2.93 19.49 1.91
CA GLU A 15 -2.69 18.38 0.95
C GLU A 15 -1.33 17.67 1.17
N SER A 16 -0.34 18.41 1.67
CA SER A 16 0.99 17.90 2.04
C SER A 16 1.02 16.94 3.25
N TRP A 17 -0.07 16.83 3.99
CA TRP A 17 -0.23 15.88 5.10
C TRP A 17 -0.87 14.58 4.63
N HIS A 18 -1.61 14.59 3.52
CA HIS A 18 -2.26 13.38 3.01
C HIS A 18 -1.20 12.34 2.60
N HIS A 19 -0.17 12.72 1.83
CA HIS A 19 0.89 11.79 1.45
C HIS A 19 1.74 11.34 2.64
N ARG A 20 2.07 12.25 3.57
CA ARG A 20 2.87 11.94 4.76
C ARG A 20 2.13 11.00 5.71
N LEU A 21 0.84 11.23 5.93
CA LEU A 21 0.02 10.36 6.77
C LEU A 21 -0.17 9.00 6.10
N VAL A 22 -0.39 8.95 4.78
CA VAL A 22 -0.44 7.69 4.02
C VAL A 22 0.87 6.94 4.15
N GLU A 23 2.01 7.60 4.04
CA GLU A 23 3.33 6.99 4.22
C GLU A 23 3.48 6.39 5.63
N GLN A 24 3.23 7.19 6.67
CA GLN A 24 3.41 6.78 8.07
C GLN A 24 2.47 5.63 8.45
N THR A 25 1.21 5.72 8.05
CA THR A 25 0.22 4.67 8.30
C THR A 25 0.56 3.39 7.52
N SER A 26 1.05 3.50 6.28
CA SER A 26 1.52 2.35 5.50
C SER A 26 2.73 1.67 6.16
N GLY A 27 3.69 2.46 6.66
CA GLY A 27 4.84 1.94 7.42
C GLY A 27 4.42 1.22 8.70
N ALA A 28 3.48 1.78 9.46
CA ALA A 28 2.93 1.12 10.65
C ALA A 28 2.25 -0.21 10.31
N LEU A 29 1.45 -0.26 9.25
CA LEU A 29 0.80 -1.49 8.77
C LEU A 29 1.82 -2.52 8.27
N CYS A 30 2.91 -2.06 7.63
CA CYS A 30 4.03 -2.91 7.23
C CYS A 30 4.64 -3.61 8.45
N ASN A 31 4.98 -2.83 9.49
CA ASN A 31 5.56 -3.36 10.72
C ASN A 31 4.62 -4.31 11.46
N VAL A 32 3.33 -3.97 11.59
CA VAL A 32 2.33 -4.81 12.29
C VAL A 32 2.10 -6.14 11.57
N SER A 33 2.25 -6.19 10.25
CA SER A 33 2.08 -7.40 9.44
C SER A 33 3.35 -8.27 9.32
N PHE A 34 4.50 -7.73 9.69
CA PHE A 34 5.78 -8.42 9.65
C PHE A 34 5.81 -9.56 10.69
N GLU A 35 6.12 -10.78 10.24
CA GLU A 35 6.18 -11.98 11.11
C GLU A 35 4.96 -12.25 12.00
N ASN A 36 3.81 -11.67 11.68
CA ASN A 36 2.59 -11.82 12.48
C ASN A 36 1.43 -12.35 11.64
N ASP A 37 1.22 -13.67 11.67
CA ASP A 37 0.20 -14.35 10.87
C ASP A 37 -1.23 -13.89 11.22
N ALA A 38 -1.51 -13.64 12.50
CA ALA A 38 -2.81 -13.13 12.96
C ALA A 38 -3.11 -11.74 12.38
N GLN A 39 -2.12 -10.85 12.36
CA GLN A 39 -2.27 -9.52 11.78
C GLN A 39 -2.42 -9.57 10.25
N ARG A 40 -1.74 -10.50 9.57
CA ARG A 40 -1.94 -10.70 8.12
C ARG A 40 -3.39 -11.08 7.81
N VAL A 41 -3.96 -12.02 8.56
CA VAL A 41 -5.39 -12.39 8.43
C VAL A 41 -6.26 -11.16 8.68
N LYS A 42 -6.04 -10.46 9.79
CA LYS A 42 -6.87 -9.32 10.18
C LYS A 42 -6.83 -8.19 9.15
N LEU A 43 -5.66 -7.85 8.64
CA LEU A 43 -5.50 -6.82 7.61
C LEU A 43 -6.18 -7.23 6.30
N GLY A 44 -6.10 -8.51 5.95
CA GLY A 44 -6.87 -9.08 4.85
C GLY A 44 -8.37 -8.82 5.02
N GLU A 45 -8.95 -9.12 6.18
CA GLU A 45 -10.37 -8.89 6.49
C GLU A 45 -10.76 -7.40 6.48
N LEU A 46 -9.83 -6.53 6.86
CA LEU A 46 -10.03 -5.09 6.85
C LEU A 46 -9.97 -4.48 5.44
N GLY A 47 -9.56 -5.25 4.42
CA GLY A 47 -9.48 -4.83 3.03
C GLY A 47 -8.11 -4.27 2.62
N ALA A 48 -7.04 -4.60 3.36
CA ALA A 48 -5.70 -4.12 3.05
C ALA A 48 -5.21 -4.61 1.68
N CYS A 49 -5.60 -5.82 1.25
CA CYS A 49 -5.21 -6.37 -0.05
C CYS A 49 -5.70 -5.47 -1.21
N GLU A 50 -6.97 -5.09 -1.17
CA GLU A 50 -7.63 -4.24 -2.16
C GLU A 50 -7.11 -2.80 -2.08
N LEU A 51 -6.98 -2.26 -0.87
CA LEU A 51 -6.50 -0.91 -0.64
C LEU A 51 -5.08 -0.71 -1.19
N PHE A 52 -4.13 -1.55 -0.80
CA PHE A 52 -2.73 -1.38 -1.22
C PHE A 52 -2.51 -1.73 -2.69
N SER A 53 -3.33 -2.61 -3.28
CA SER A 53 -3.33 -2.82 -4.74
C SER A 53 -3.74 -1.54 -5.49
N ARG A 54 -4.74 -0.80 -4.97
CA ARG A 54 -5.13 0.50 -5.55
C ARG A 54 -4.06 1.57 -5.36
N VAL A 55 -3.39 1.59 -4.20
CA VAL A 55 -2.26 2.51 -3.96
C VAL A 55 -1.16 2.29 -4.99
N CYS A 56 -0.78 1.03 -5.26
CA CYS A 56 0.20 0.69 -6.30
C CYS A 56 -0.23 1.14 -7.71
N HIS A 57 -1.53 1.15 -8.00
CA HIS A 57 -2.05 1.67 -9.28
C HIS A 57 -2.04 3.19 -9.35
N ALA A 58 -2.44 3.87 -8.28
CA ALA A 58 -2.64 5.32 -8.24
C ALA A 58 -1.31 6.09 -8.17
N CYS A 59 -0.32 5.58 -7.45
CA CYS A 59 0.98 6.23 -7.35
C CYS A 59 1.82 5.95 -8.61
N ASP A 60 2.38 7.01 -9.19
CA ASP A 60 3.24 6.95 -10.39
C ASP A 60 4.74 6.88 -10.08
N GLY A 61 5.13 7.10 -8.82
CA GLY A 61 6.53 7.12 -8.39
C GLY A 61 7.28 8.42 -8.72
N ASN A 62 6.64 9.38 -9.40
CA ASN A 62 7.27 10.64 -9.81
C ASN A 62 6.87 11.81 -8.90
N ALA A 63 5.65 11.78 -8.33
CA ALA A 63 5.22 12.83 -7.41
C ALA A 63 5.94 12.74 -6.05
N PRO A 64 6.08 13.87 -5.32
CA PRO A 64 6.67 13.88 -3.99
C PRO A 64 5.99 12.87 -3.05
N GLY A 65 6.79 12.03 -2.39
CA GLY A 65 6.31 10.99 -1.46
C GLY A 65 5.81 9.70 -2.12
N HIS A 66 5.51 9.67 -3.43
CA HIS A 66 4.99 8.47 -4.09
C HIS A 66 5.96 7.28 -4.02
N ARG A 67 7.28 7.50 -4.15
CA ARG A 67 8.27 6.40 -4.03
C ARG A 67 8.17 5.69 -2.69
N ARG A 68 8.09 6.46 -1.61
CA ARG A 68 8.06 5.93 -0.24
C ARG A 68 6.73 5.24 0.05
N ILE A 69 5.63 5.80 -0.44
CA ILE A 69 4.30 5.16 -0.37
C ILE A 69 4.30 3.85 -1.15
N LEU A 70 4.86 3.82 -2.36
CA LEU A 70 4.95 2.60 -3.18
C LEU A 70 5.83 1.53 -2.51
N GLU A 71 6.97 1.92 -1.92
CA GLU A 71 7.83 1.03 -1.14
C GLU A 71 7.04 0.34 -0.02
N GLN A 72 6.34 1.12 0.80
CA GLN A 72 5.53 0.58 1.91
C GLN A 72 4.34 -0.24 1.42
N ALA A 73 3.66 0.19 0.35
CA ALA A 73 2.54 -0.55 -0.22
C ALA A 73 2.95 -1.94 -0.73
N CYS A 74 4.06 -2.00 -1.47
CA CYS A 74 4.65 -3.26 -1.93
C CYS A 74 5.03 -4.16 -0.74
N ALA A 75 5.64 -3.57 0.30
CA ALA A 75 6.04 -4.31 1.51
C ALA A 75 4.82 -4.87 2.26
N VAL A 76 3.76 -4.07 2.45
CA VAL A 76 2.51 -4.53 3.07
C VAL A 76 1.90 -5.68 2.26
N LEU A 77 1.78 -5.54 0.94
CA LEU A 77 1.25 -6.60 0.08
C LEU A 77 2.05 -7.90 0.19
N GLY A 78 3.39 -7.80 0.21
CA GLY A 78 4.27 -8.95 0.43
C GLY A 78 4.05 -9.61 1.79
N ASN A 79 3.99 -8.81 2.86
CA ASN A 79 3.76 -9.30 4.21
C ASN A 79 2.39 -9.97 4.35
N VAL A 80 1.30 -9.33 3.91
CA VAL A 80 -0.05 -9.91 4.04
C VAL A 80 -0.25 -11.15 3.16
N ALA A 81 0.50 -11.30 2.07
CA ALA A 81 0.50 -12.49 1.22
C ALA A 81 1.29 -13.68 1.81
N LYS A 82 2.33 -13.39 2.60
CA LYS A 82 3.27 -14.39 3.14
C LYS A 82 2.52 -15.41 3.99
N LYS A 83 2.63 -16.69 3.60
CA LYS A 83 1.95 -17.84 4.24
C LYS A 83 0.42 -17.73 4.36
N ASN A 84 -0.22 -16.78 3.66
CA ASN A 84 -1.67 -16.59 3.74
C ASN A 84 -2.33 -16.76 2.36
N ARG A 85 -2.93 -17.93 2.12
CA ARG A 85 -3.57 -18.27 0.82
C ARG A 85 -4.75 -17.35 0.50
N THR A 86 -5.59 -17.04 1.49
CA THR A 86 -6.77 -16.18 1.31
C THR A 86 -6.37 -14.80 0.83
N ASN A 87 -5.35 -14.20 1.44
CA ASN A 87 -4.86 -12.89 1.04
C ASN A 87 -4.22 -12.91 -0.35
N ARG A 88 -3.47 -13.97 -0.72
CA ARG A 88 -2.98 -14.11 -2.10
C ARG A 88 -4.10 -14.09 -3.13
N ILE A 89 -5.20 -14.77 -2.85
CA ILE A 89 -6.38 -14.77 -3.73
C ILE A 89 -7.01 -13.37 -3.79
N ARG A 90 -7.15 -12.69 -2.64
CA ARG A 90 -7.69 -11.31 -2.59
C ARG A 90 -6.84 -10.33 -3.39
N ILE A 91 -5.52 -10.37 -3.23
CA ILE A 91 -4.56 -9.56 -3.99
C ILE A 91 -4.72 -9.82 -5.50
N GLY A 92 -4.77 -11.09 -5.91
CA GLY A 92 -4.98 -11.46 -7.31
C GLY A 92 -6.31 -10.92 -7.87
N LYS A 93 -7.41 -11.07 -7.13
CA LYS A 93 -8.72 -10.53 -7.51
C LYS A 93 -8.77 -9.01 -7.56
N ALA A 94 -7.97 -8.33 -6.74
CA ALA A 94 -7.84 -6.89 -6.72
C ALA A 94 -6.93 -6.33 -7.83
N GLY A 95 -6.38 -7.18 -8.71
CA GLY A 95 -5.41 -6.77 -9.72
C GLY A 95 -4.01 -6.46 -9.15
N GLY A 96 -3.72 -6.88 -7.93
CA GLY A 96 -2.48 -6.54 -7.24
C GLY A 96 -1.22 -7.05 -7.93
N ALA A 97 -1.28 -8.20 -8.62
CA ALA A 97 -0.15 -8.68 -9.42
C ALA A 97 0.18 -7.73 -10.58
N GLN A 98 -0.84 -7.28 -11.31
CA GLN A 98 -0.73 -6.30 -12.38
C GLN A 98 -0.23 -4.96 -11.84
N ALA A 99 -0.74 -4.53 -10.67
CA ALA A 99 -0.31 -3.30 -10.01
C ALA A 99 1.19 -3.33 -9.66
N LEU A 100 1.66 -4.40 -9.03
CA LEU A 100 3.07 -4.58 -8.65
C LEU A 100 3.99 -4.62 -9.88
N ALA A 101 3.59 -5.34 -10.94
CA ALA A 101 4.33 -5.37 -12.19
C ALA A 101 4.40 -3.97 -12.84
N ALA A 102 3.29 -3.22 -12.84
CA ALA A 102 3.25 -1.86 -13.37
C ALA A 102 4.18 -0.91 -12.59
N VAL A 103 4.24 -1.02 -11.26
CA VAL A 103 5.20 -0.25 -10.44
C VAL A 103 6.63 -0.55 -10.87
N LEU A 104 7.00 -1.81 -11.03
CA LEU A 104 8.34 -2.20 -11.46
C LEU A 104 8.68 -1.63 -12.84
N VAL A 105 7.78 -1.79 -13.81
CA VAL A 105 7.98 -1.26 -15.18
C VAL A 105 8.16 0.25 -15.18
N LYS A 106 7.34 0.99 -14.41
CA LYS A 106 7.47 2.44 -14.28
C LYS A 106 8.85 2.82 -13.73
N LEU A 107 9.27 2.22 -12.61
CA LEU A 107 10.54 2.55 -11.96
C LEU A 107 11.76 2.23 -12.83
N VAL A 108 11.76 1.12 -13.56
CA VAL A 108 12.86 0.77 -14.47
C VAL A 108 12.95 1.77 -15.63
N ARG A 109 11.82 2.22 -16.17
CA ARG A 109 11.79 3.22 -17.24
C ARG A 109 12.23 4.60 -16.76
N SER A 110 11.86 4.99 -15.53
CA SER A 110 12.30 6.23 -14.91
C SER A 110 13.80 6.23 -14.56
N GLY A 111 14.41 5.06 -14.35
CA GLY A 111 15.84 4.91 -14.05
C GLY A 111 16.77 4.91 -15.26
N GLY A 112 16.23 4.87 -16.50
CA GLY A 112 17.00 4.87 -17.74
C GLY A 112 17.38 6.25 -18.30
N GLY A 113 17.07 7.34 -17.58
CA GLY A 113 17.37 8.72 -17.98
C GLY A 113 18.51 9.39 -17.22
N ALA A 114 19.28 8.62 -16.44
CA ALA A 114 20.46 9.10 -15.73
C ALA A 114 21.74 8.54 -16.37
N THR A 115 22.16 9.17 -17.47
CA THR A 115 23.53 9.13 -18.00
C THR A 115 23.95 10.55 -18.35
#